data_AF-A0A0K2RW21-F1
#
_entry.id   AF-A0A0K2RW21-F1
#
_cell.length_a   1.000
_cell.length_b   1.000
_cell.length_c   1.000
_cell.angle_alpha   90.00
_cell.angle_beta   90.00
_cell.angle_gamma   90.00
#
_symmetry.space_group_name_H-M   'P 1'
#
loop_
_entity.id
_entity.type
_entity.pdbx_description
1 polymer ?
#
loop_
_entity_poly.entity_id
_entity_poly.type
_entity_poly.pdbx_seq_one_letter_code
_entity_poly.pdbx_strand_id
1 'polypeptide(L)'
;MTQPFRRGRVISRPEKQRRAGAPTPTPPHGSCPNLCPDRKQNPMPVLRLADACSRSHVSPTVDTADSVTSLQWWTPRFPSPAGLDLAARMFNPREGWGGAPGLRRDRDAEEGPRWRFVLSAGAFAIGAPDLARAERRYERAMQARQKTADALAAHLATHPTDAKGRMAARCDDCPTDPEPCREITSWSRKSRANMVRALCELDYRPLLNDRTRVPAMVTLTYPGDWLTVAPDGKAAKRHLQMFRKRFVKAWGHDVTGVWKLEFQERGAPHFHLLMVPPHGLSRIPGKKARLGSWVGAGKPFREWLSLVWADIVNHPDPEQRRRHERAGTGLDWSEGLRATDPKRVAVYFTKHGSFRKKEYQNCVPEAWQEPGKGPGRFWGYWVLQRVTVGVEVEHDDAVRAARLVRRWARAQGTTREVTVTRTKGGAIRSELAEVEGLAGAQTIAARTTRRRSVRRRVCRMKGGKGFVSVNNGEEFAIMLARALDVVARDVHEPGSPQMRLERLRAQRANQESVLQ
;
A
#
# COMPACT_ATOMS: atom_id res chain seq x y z
N MET A 1 21.56 70.58 23.31
CA MET A 1 21.86 69.17 23.64
C MET A 1 21.62 68.34 22.39
N THR A 2 22.68 67.74 21.91
CA THR A 2 23.05 67.70 20.49
C THR A 2 22.68 66.36 19.84
N GLN A 3 22.05 66.42 18.67
CA GLN A 3 22.05 65.36 17.65
C GLN A 3 23.49 65.05 17.15
N PRO A 4 23.71 64.37 16.00
CA PRO A 4 23.35 63.03 15.47
C PRO A 4 24.66 62.31 15.03
N PHE A 5 24.65 61.25 14.19
CA PHE A 5 25.44 61.23 12.92
C PHE A 5 25.35 59.91 12.13
N ARG A 6 24.76 60.07 10.95
CA ARG A 6 25.09 59.55 9.60
C ARG A 6 26.45 58.87 9.31
N ARG A 7 26.36 58.00 8.28
CA ARG A 7 27.21 57.81 7.07
C ARG A 7 28.35 56.78 7.08
N GLY A 8 28.36 55.97 6.01
CA GLY A 8 29.54 55.25 5.52
C GLY A 8 29.25 54.33 4.33
N ARG A 9 29.23 54.88 3.11
CA ARG A 9 29.21 54.16 1.81
C ARG A 9 30.48 54.56 1.07
N VAL A 10 31.42 53.65 0.80
CA VAL A 10 32.55 53.81 -0.15
C VAL A 10 32.92 52.40 -0.66
N ILE A 11 32.53 52.01 -1.88
CA ILE A 11 33.31 52.01 -3.14
C ILE A 11 34.49 51.03 -3.11
N SER A 12 34.44 49.96 -3.92
CA SER A 12 35.28 49.78 -5.14
C SER A 12 35.14 48.38 -5.77
N ARG A 13 34.74 48.38 -7.05
CA ARG A 13 35.00 47.36 -8.11
C ARG A 13 36.53 47.19 -8.33
N PRO A 14 37.08 46.22 -9.10
CA PRO A 14 36.49 45.55 -10.26
C PRO A 14 36.84 44.06 -10.52
N GLU A 15 35.90 43.41 -11.21
CA GLU A 15 36.04 42.77 -12.53
C GLU A 15 37.46 42.52 -13.10
N LYS A 16 37.78 41.26 -13.41
CA LYS A 16 38.57 40.93 -14.60
C LYS A 16 38.17 39.57 -15.20
N GLN A 17 37.59 39.68 -16.39
CA GLN A 17 37.38 38.64 -17.39
C GLN A 17 38.71 38.02 -17.86
N ARG A 18 38.66 36.76 -18.30
CA ARG A 18 39.12 36.21 -19.61
C ARG A 18 39.30 34.70 -19.45
N ARG A 19 38.45 33.88 -20.09
CA ARG A 19 38.45 33.41 -21.49
C ARG A 19 39.28 32.15 -21.71
N ALA A 20 38.53 31.11 -22.13
CA ALA A 20 38.76 30.23 -23.27
C ALA A 20 39.90 29.19 -23.22
N GLY A 21 39.54 27.96 -23.60
CA GLY A 21 40.47 26.94 -24.08
C GLY A 21 39.97 25.51 -23.92
N ALA A 22 39.12 25.03 -24.84
CA ALA A 22 39.11 23.61 -25.21
C ALA A 22 40.29 23.37 -26.18
N PRO A 23 40.85 22.14 -26.28
CA PRO A 23 40.27 21.15 -27.19
C PRO A 23 40.40 19.67 -26.75
N THR A 24 39.62 18.82 -27.43
CA THR A 24 39.63 17.34 -27.54
C THR A 24 40.81 16.83 -28.42
N PRO A 25 40.82 15.57 -28.93
CA PRO A 25 41.00 14.25 -28.29
C PRO A 25 42.11 13.41 -28.99
N THR A 26 42.53 12.23 -28.48
CA THR A 26 42.78 10.92 -29.19
C THR A 26 43.68 9.91 -28.42
N PRO A 27 43.64 8.58 -28.75
CA PRO A 27 44.11 7.43 -27.95
C PRO A 27 45.49 6.89 -28.43
N PRO A 28 46.04 5.72 -27.97
CA PRO A 28 45.68 4.40 -28.56
C PRO A 28 45.92 3.11 -27.69
N HIS A 29 45.36 2.00 -28.20
CA HIS A 29 45.81 0.58 -28.28
C HIS A 29 46.53 -0.17 -27.13
N GLY A 30 46.14 -1.45 -26.93
CA GLY A 30 47.10 -2.50 -26.53
C GLY A 30 46.56 -3.73 -25.77
N SER A 31 46.12 -4.74 -26.52
CA SER A 31 46.51 -6.18 -26.38
C SER A 31 46.17 -7.03 -25.12
N CYS A 32 45.42 -8.12 -25.38
CA CYS A 32 45.33 -9.39 -24.61
C CYS A 32 46.66 -10.19 -24.67
N PRO A 33 46.92 -11.17 -23.76
CA PRO A 33 46.41 -12.55 -23.95
C PRO A 33 46.04 -13.37 -22.69
N ASN A 34 45.13 -14.32 -22.95
CA ASN A 34 44.86 -15.64 -22.35
C ASN A 34 45.73 -16.17 -21.20
N LEU A 35 45.08 -16.83 -20.23
CA LEU A 35 45.41 -18.19 -19.78
C LEU A 35 44.21 -18.82 -19.04
N CYS A 36 43.70 -19.90 -19.60
CA CYS A 36 42.83 -20.89 -18.96
C CYS A 36 43.71 -22.00 -18.37
N PRO A 37 43.22 -22.77 -17.39
CA PRO A 37 43.04 -24.18 -17.74
C PRO A 37 41.70 -24.80 -17.28
N ASP A 38 41.21 -25.65 -18.19
CA ASP A 38 40.43 -26.90 -18.07
C ASP A 38 40.45 -27.60 -16.69
N ARG A 39 39.55 -28.51 -16.29
CA ARG A 39 38.28 -29.11 -16.77
C ARG A 39 38.10 -30.35 -15.88
N LYS A 40 37.00 -30.55 -15.15
CA LYS A 40 36.50 -31.92 -14.84
C LYS A 40 34.97 -31.97 -14.80
N GLN A 41 34.48 -33.05 -15.40
CA GLN A 41 33.14 -33.39 -15.87
C GLN A 41 32.08 -33.66 -14.78
N ASN A 42 30.82 -33.51 -15.21
CA ASN A 42 29.49 -33.81 -14.65
C ASN A 42 29.25 -35.33 -14.35
N PRO A 43 28.13 -35.83 -13.74
CA PRO A 43 26.72 -35.41 -13.99
C PRO A 43 25.65 -35.54 -12.87
N MET A 44 24.56 -34.76 -12.96
CA MET A 44 23.14 -35.18 -13.08
C MET A 44 22.15 -34.05 -12.72
N PRO A 45 20.95 -33.97 -13.35
CA PRO A 45 20.19 -32.74 -13.47
C PRO A 45 19.11 -32.58 -12.39
N VAL A 46 19.12 -31.44 -11.71
CA VAL A 46 17.95 -30.97 -10.94
C VAL A 46 17.15 -30.03 -11.85
N LEU A 47 15.94 -30.46 -12.22
CA LEU A 47 14.94 -29.68 -12.96
C LEU A 47 14.79 -28.27 -12.34
N ARG A 48 15.33 -27.27 -13.04
CA ARG A 48 15.04 -25.87 -12.82
C ARG A 48 14.07 -25.43 -13.92
N LEU A 49 12.81 -25.15 -13.55
CA LEU A 49 11.95 -24.33 -14.40
C LEU A 49 12.54 -22.91 -14.43
N ALA A 50 13.12 -22.56 -15.57
CA ALA A 50 13.61 -21.22 -15.87
C ALA A 50 12.50 -20.38 -16.49
N ASP A 51 12.56 -19.09 -16.16
CA ASP A 51 11.82 -17.98 -16.76
C ASP A 51 11.89 -18.00 -18.30
N ALA A 52 10.73 -17.91 -18.95
CA ALA A 52 10.62 -17.54 -20.36
C ALA A 52 10.01 -16.14 -20.46
N CYS A 53 10.89 -15.14 -20.57
CA CYS A 53 10.55 -13.81 -21.07
C CYS A 53 11.52 -13.52 -22.23
N SER A 54 11.25 -14.11 -23.39
CA SER A 54 11.94 -13.84 -24.64
C SER A 54 11.01 -13.06 -25.56
N ARG A 55 11.44 -11.84 -25.91
CA ARG A 55 10.89 -11.07 -27.02
C ARG A 55 11.16 -11.83 -28.31
N SER A 56 10.12 -12.15 -29.06
CA SER A 56 10.22 -12.54 -30.46
C SER A 56 9.36 -11.56 -31.27
N HIS A 57 10.03 -10.81 -32.16
CA HIS A 57 9.39 -10.10 -33.25
C HIS A 57 8.90 -11.13 -34.25
N VAL A 58 7.58 -11.18 -34.48
CA VAL A 58 6.98 -11.90 -35.61
C VAL A 58 6.09 -10.90 -36.34
N SER A 59 6.47 -10.59 -37.57
CA SER A 59 5.63 -9.86 -38.52
C SER A 59 4.44 -10.75 -38.92
N PRO A 60 3.20 -10.24 -39.00
CA PRO A 60 2.07 -11.05 -39.41
C PRO A 60 1.96 -11.03 -40.95
N THR A 61 2.25 -12.17 -41.58
CA THR A 61 1.67 -12.50 -42.88
C THR A 61 0.23 -12.96 -42.66
N VAL A 62 -0.66 -12.38 -43.44
CA VAL A 62 -2.11 -12.58 -43.41
C VAL A 62 -2.41 -13.96 -43.97
N ASP A 63 -2.98 -14.85 -43.15
CA ASP A 63 -3.78 -15.96 -43.65
C ASP A 63 -5.13 -15.95 -42.92
N THR A 64 -6.14 -15.76 -43.76
CA THR A 64 -7.55 -15.65 -43.45
C THR A 64 -8.16 -17.03 -43.21
N ALA A 65 -9.00 -17.12 -42.16
CA ALA A 65 -10.11 -18.08 -41.96
C ALA A 65 -10.06 -19.07 -40.78
N ASP A 66 -9.05 -19.05 -39.88
CA ASP A 66 -9.04 -19.91 -38.67
C ASP A 66 -8.90 -19.16 -37.32
N SER A 67 -9.01 -17.83 -37.31
CA SER A 67 -8.67 -17.00 -36.12
C SER A 67 -9.84 -16.65 -35.19
N VAL A 68 -11.01 -17.27 -35.32
CA VAL A 68 -12.19 -16.95 -34.48
C VAL A 68 -12.27 -17.80 -33.19
N THR A 69 -11.43 -18.83 -33.04
CA THR A 69 -11.59 -19.83 -31.95
C THR A 69 -10.49 -19.79 -30.89
N SER A 70 -10.09 -18.58 -30.45
CA SER A 70 -9.17 -18.42 -29.31
C SER A 70 -9.31 -17.06 -28.60
N LEU A 71 -10.55 -16.62 -28.31
CA LEU A 71 -10.73 -15.73 -27.16
C LEU A 71 -10.57 -16.60 -25.91
N GLN A 72 -9.35 -16.72 -25.40
CA GLN A 72 -9.13 -17.21 -24.03
C GLN A 72 -9.97 -16.34 -23.11
N TRP A 73 -11.07 -16.88 -22.58
CA TRP A 73 -11.92 -16.16 -21.64
C TRP A 73 -11.08 -15.75 -20.43
N TRP A 74 -10.91 -14.45 -20.24
CA TRP A 74 -10.24 -13.91 -19.07
C TRP A 74 -10.93 -14.44 -17.81
N THR A 75 -10.24 -15.33 -17.09
CA THR A 75 -10.80 -16.07 -15.95
C THR A 75 -10.11 -15.62 -14.67
N PRO A 76 -10.64 -14.60 -13.98
CA PRO A 76 -10.07 -14.12 -12.73
C PRO A 76 -10.26 -15.17 -11.62
N ARG A 77 -9.30 -15.25 -10.69
CA ARG A 77 -9.32 -16.15 -9.55
C ARG A 77 -9.47 -15.35 -8.26
N PHE A 78 -10.72 -15.12 -7.87
CA PHE A 78 -11.07 -14.44 -6.62
C PHE A 78 -11.77 -15.42 -5.68
N PRO A 79 -11.15 -15.77 -4.53
CA PRO A 79 -11.76 -16.65 -3.55
C PRO A 79 -13.10 -16.10 -3.04
N SER A 80 -14.03 -17.02 -2.79
CA SER A 80 -15.32 -16.65 -2.21
C SER A 80 -15.23 -16.60 -0.67
N PRO A 81 -16.07 -15.81 0.01
CA PRO A 81 -16.21 -15.84 1.46
C PRO A 81 -16.47 -17.26 1.98
N ALA A 82 -17.37 -18.01 1.33
CA ALA A 82 -17.69 -19.39 1.71
C ALA A 82 -16.47 -20.32 1.61
N GLY A 83 -15.64 -20.16 0.58
CA GLY A 83 -14.39 -20.92 0.44
C GLY A 83 -13.39 -20.58 1.53
N LEU A 84 -13.28 -19.30 1.93
CA LEU A 84 -12.45 -18.90 3.07
C LEU A 84 -12.96 -19.49 4.39
N ASP A 85 -14.27 -19.57 4.60
CA ASP A 85 -14.86 -20.20 5.78
C ASP A 85 -14.58 -21.71 5.83
N LEU A 86 -14.68 -22.40 4.70
CA LEU A 86 -14.33 -23.81 4.59
C LEU A 86 -12.83 -24.05 4.88
N ALA A 87 -11.95 -23.21 4.31
CA ALA A 87 -10.52 -23.29 4.58
C ALA A 87 -10.19 -22.98 6.05
N ALA A 88 -10.91 -22.06 6.69
CA ALA A 88 -10.75 -21.73 8.09
C ALA A 88 -11.09 -22.92 9.01
N ARG A 89 -12.13 -23.71 8.68
CA ARG A 89 -12.54 -24.90 9.44
C ARG A 89 -11.53 -26.05 9.40
N MET A 90 -10.53 -25.98 8.51
CA MET A 90 -9.46 -26.98 8.46
C MET A 90 -8.37 -26.77 9.52
N PHE A 91 -8.33 -25.62 10.18
CA PHE A 91 -7.43 -25.41 11.30
C PHE A 91 -8.07 -25.90 12.59
N ASN A 92 -7.26 -26.36 13.54
CA ASN A 92 -7.72 -26.70 14.89
C ASN A 92 -8.01 -25.40 15.66
N PRO A 93 -9.28 -25.06 15.92
CA PRO A 93 -9.58 -23.87 16.68
C PRO A 93 -9.21 -24.09 18.15
N ARG A 94 -8.68 -23.05 18.80
CA ARG A 94 -8.59 -23.01 20.26
C ARG A 94 -10.00 -23.10 20.84
N GLU A 95 -10.16 -23.82 21.95
CA GLU A 95 -11.44 -23.87 22.65
C GLU A 95 -11.93 -22.46 23.02
N GLY A 96 -13.24 -22.26 22.90
CA GLY A 96 -13.89 -20.97 23.02
C GLY A 96 -13.69 -20.30 24.38
N TRP A 97 -14.02 -19.01 24.42
CA TRP A 97 -14.09 -18.28 25.68
C TRP A 97 -15.29 -18.80 26.49
N GLY A 98 -15.00 -19.57 27.53
CA GLY A 98 -15.97 -20.40 28.24
C GLY A 98 -15.98 -21.80 27.65
N GLY A 99 -15.63 -22.80 28.48
CA GLY A 99 -15.68 -24.20 28.10
C GLY A 99 -17.09 -24.63 27.66
N ALA A 100 -17.25 -25.93 27.41
CA ALA A 100 -18.52 -26.55 27.06
C ALA A 100 -19.72 -25.94 27.84
N PRO A 101 -20.89 -25.75 27.20
CA PRO A 101 -22.05 -25.13 27.84
C PRO A 101 -22.35 -25.84 29.18
N GLY A 102 -22.14 -25.13 30.30
CA GLY A 102 -22.35 -25.67 31.65
C GLY A 102 -21.20 -25.44 32.64
N LEU A 103 -19.98 -25.09 32.22
CA LEU A 103 -18.91 -24.73 33.14
C LEU A 103 -19.01 -23.27 33.60
N ARG A 104 -18.89 -23.03 34.93
CA ARG A 104 -18.85 -21.68 35.52
C ARG A 104 -17.82 -20.81 34.79
N ARG A 105 -18.23 -19.58 34.47
CA ARG A 105 -17.34 -18.49 34.04
C ARG A 105 -16.30 -18.27 35.15
N ASP A 106 -15.11 -18.82 34.99
CA ASP A 106 -13.97 -18.35 35.78
C ASP A 106 -13.72 -16.90 35.38
N ARG A 107 -13.84 -16.00 36.36
CA ARG A 107 -13.55 -14.56 36.19
C ARG A 107 -12.07 -14.30 35.86
N ASP A 108 -11.23 -15.32 36.03
CA ASP A 108 -9.78 -15.31 35.79
C ASP A 108 -9.37 -16.06 34.51
N ALA A 109 -10.29 -16.33 33.59
CA ALA A 109 -10.01 -17.00 32.30
C ALA A 109 -9.13 -16.14 31.36
N GLU A 110 -7.83 -16.15 31.65
CA GLU A 110 -6.65 -15.68 30.91
C GLU A 110 -6.79 -14.37 30.13
N GLU A 111 -6.64 -13.23 30.81
CA GLU A 111 -6.33 -11.96 30.18
C GLU A 111 -4.96 -12.05 29.47
N GLY A 112 -4.91 -11.88 28.14
CA GLY A 112 -3.63 -11.89 27.42
C GLY A 112 -3.72 -11.95 25.88
N PRO A 113 -2.57 -11.90 25.18
CA PRO A 113 -2.51 -11.98 23.73
C PRO A 113 -2.97 -13.36 23.21
N ARG A 114 -4.04 -13.39 22.43
CA ARG A 114 -4.57 -14.62 21.82
C ARG A 114 -4.10 -14.78 20.38
N TRP A 115 -3.45 -15.90 20.07
CA TRP A 115 -2.97 -16.17 18.73
C TRP A 115 -4.14 -16.43 17.79
N ARG A 116 -4.08 -15.81 16.61
CA ARG A 116 -5.08 -16.03 15.57
C ARG A 116 -4.50 -15.99 14.18
N PHE A 117 -5.03 -16.84 13.33
CA PHE A 117 -4.91 -16.74 11.89
C PHE A 117 -6.00 -15.82 11.35
N VAL A 118 -5.66 -15.05 10.33
CA VAL A 118 -6.62 -14.23 9.58
C VAL A 118 -6.43 -14.54 8.12
N LEU A 119 -7.43 -15.21 7.55
CA LEU A 119 -7.53 -15.59 6.15
C LEU A 119 -8.29 -14.50 5.41
N SER A 120 -7.97 -14.31 4.13
CA SER A 120 -8.64 -13.34 3.26
C SER A 120 -8.41 -13.71 1.80
N ALA A 121 -9.09 -13.06 0.85
CA ALA A 121 -9.04 -13.42 -0.57
C ALA A 121 -7.60 -13.50 -1.14
N GLY A 122 -6.68 -12.62 -0.73
CA GLY A 122 -5.30 -12.61 -1.22
C GLY A 122 -4.24 -12.32 -0.15
N ALA A 123 -4.54 -12.58 1.12
CA ALA A 123 -3.56 -12.51 2.19
C ALA A 123 -3.83 -13.54 3.30
N PHE A 124 -2.75 -13.94 3.96
CA PHE A 124 -2.77 -14.70 5.20
C PHE A 124 -1.98 -13.96 6.27
N ALA A 125 -2.55 -13.81 7.45
CA ALA A 125 -1.92 -13.11 8.56
C ALA A 125 -1.93 -13.93 9.85
N ILE A 126 -0.87 -13.76 10.64
CA ILE A 126 -0.73 -14.29 11.99
C ILE A 126 -0.67 -13.10 12.93
N GLY A 127 -1.62 -13.04 13.86
CA GLY A 127 -1.70 -12.01 14.88
C GLY A 127 -1.72 -12.62 16.27
N ALA A 128 -1.44 -11.79 17.27
CA ALA A 128 -1.77 -12.09 18.65
C ALA A 128 -2.36 -10.82 19.28
N PRO A 129 -3.59 -10.43 18.89
CA PRO A 129 -4.26 -9.30 19.52
C PRO A 129 -4.47 -9.57 21.00
N ASP A 130 -4.29 -8.53 21.79
CA ASP A 130 -4.70 -8.46 23.18
C ASP A 130 -6.05 -7.73 23.18
N LEU A 131 -7.13 -8.51 23.33
CA LEU A 131 -8.50 -8.01 23.19
C LEU A 131 -8.84 -7.01 24.29
N ALA A 132 -8.46 -7.29 25.53
CA ALA A 132 -8.66 -6.39 26.67
C ALA A 132 -7.94 -5.05 26.45
N ARG A 133 -6.69 -5.07 25.97
CA ARG A 133 -5.97 -3.84 25.63
C ARG A 133 -6.60 -3.09 24.44
N ALA A 134 -7.17 -3.81 23.48
CA ALA A 134 -7.86 -3.20 22.35
C ALA A 134 -9.16 -2.50 22.77
N GLU A 135 -9.93 -3.13 23.65
CA GLU A 135 -11.15 -2.59 24.26
C GLU A 135 -10.83 -1.33 25.10
N ARG A 136 -9.88 -1.42 26.03
CA ARG A 136 -9.40 -0.25 26.81
C ARG A 136 -8.90 0.89 25.94
N ARG A 137 -8.37 0.61 24.74
CA ARG A 137 -7.99 1.65 23.77
C ARG A 137 -9.23 2.25 23.09
N TYR A 138 -10.20 1.43 22.74
CA TYR A 138 -11.46 1.86 22.12
C TYR A 138 -12.26 2.75 23.08
N GLU A 139 -12.41 2.34 24.34
CA GLU A 139 -13.07 3.11 25.39
C GLU A 139 -12.42 4.49 25.56
N ARG A 140 -11.09 4.55 25.68
CA ARG A 140 -10.36 5.82 25.76
C ARG A 140 -10.58 6.71 24.53
N ALA A 141 -10.69 6.12 23.34
CA ALA A 141 -10.97 6.88 22.12
C ALA A 141 -12.41 7.40 22.06
N MET A 142 -13.38 6.61 22.54
CA MET A 142 -14.77 7.03 22.66
C MET A 142 -14.92 8.16 23.70
N GLN A 143 -14.30 8.01 24.87
CA GLN A 143 -14.27 9.05 25.90
C GLN A 143 -13.65 10.35 25.39
N ALA A 144 -12.55 10.27 24.62
CA ALA A 144 -11.94 11.45 24.02
C ALA A 144 -12.89 12.14 23.03
N ARG A 145 -13.58 11.38 22.17
CA ARG A 145 -14.58 11.94 21.24
C ARG A 145 -15.77 12.57 21.95
N GLN A 146 -16.26 11.91 23.00
CA GLN A 146 -17.36 12.43 23.80
C GLN A 146 -16.96 13.77 24.43
N LYS A 147 -15.78 13.85 25.06
CA LYS A 147 -15.25 15.12 25.60
C LYS A 147 -15.16 16.23 24.56
N THR A 148 -14.73 15.93 23.33
CA THR A 148 -14.70 16.91 22.24
C THR A 148 -16.11 17.36 21.83
N ALA A 149 -17.07 16.42 21.74
CA ALA A 149 -18.46 16.74 21.42
C ALA A 149 -19.12 17.56 22.53
N ASP A 150 -18.90 17.23 23.79
CA ASP A 150 -19.40 17.95 24.96
C ASP A 150 -18.83 19.37 25.01
N ALA A 151 -17.53 19.54 24.74
CA ALA A 151 -16.89 20.85 24.66
C ALA A 151 -17.49 21.71 23.53
N LEU A 152 -17.75 21.11 22.36
CA LEU A 152 -18.41 21.80 21.24
C LEU A 152 -19.87 22.16 21.58
N ALA A 153 -20.61 21.25 22.20
CA ALA A 153 -21.99 21.49 22.60
C ALA A 153 -22.08 22.61 23.65
N ALA A 154 -21.19 22.62 24.64
CA ALA A 154 -21.08 23.69 25.63
C ALA A 154 -20.75 25.03 24.97
N HIS A 155 -19.86 25.04 23.98
CA HIS A 155 -19.53 26.24 23.22
C HIS A 155 -20.73 26.79 22.43
N LEU A 156 -21.47 25.92 21.74
CA LEU A 156 -22.68 26.31 21.00
C LEU A 156 -23.79 26.82 21.92
N ALA A 157 -23.89 26.28 23.14
CA ALA A 157 -24.86 26.74 24.13
C ALA A 157 -24.56 28.16 24.65
N THR A 158 -23.28 28.54 24.74
CA THR A 158 -22.86 29.88 25.19
C THR A 158 -22.83 30.92 24.07
N HIS A 159 -22.89 30.50 22.81
CA HIS A 159 -22.85 31.38 21.64
C HIS A 159 -24.04 31.11 20.69
N PRO A 160 -25.23 31.71 20.94
CA PRO A 160 -26.41 31.46 20.13
C PRO A 160 -26.24 31.93 18.67
N THR A 161 -26.79 31.13 17.75
CA THR A 161 -26.83 31.42 16.31
C THR A 161 -28.04 32.26 15.93
N ASP A 162 -27.95 33.04 14.85
CA ASP A 162 -29.07 33.76 14.22
C ASP A 162 -30.17 32.80 13.73
N ALA A 163 -31.34 33.35 13.36
CA ALA A 163 -32.48 32.59 12.84
C ALA A 163 -32.20 31.80 11.53
N LYS A 164 -31.00 31.96 10.94
CA LYS A 164 -30.50 31.23 9.76
C LYS A 164 -29.38 30.24 10.14
N GLY A 165 -29.14 30.01 11.44
CA GLY A 165 -28.13 29.09 11.96
C GLY A 165 -26.69 29.58 11.86
N ARG A 166 -26.45 30.88 11.68
CA ARG A 166 -25.10 31.48 11.60
C ARG A 166 -24.75 32.11 12.94
N MET A 167 -23.54 31.89 13.42
CA MET A 167 -23.09 32.49 14.69
C MET A 167 -23.20 34.02 14.64
N ALA A 168 -23.81 34.63 15.66
CA ALA A 168 -24.15 36.05 15.69
C ALA A 168 -22.92 36.99 15.80
N ALA A 169 -21.71 36.45 15.99
CA ALA A 169 -20.45 37.16 15.87
C ALA A 169 -19.36 36.16 15.43
N ARG A 170 -18.34 36.62 14.69
CA ARG A 170 -17.07 35.89 14.60
C ARG A 170 -16.49 35.85 16.01
N CYS A 171 -16.69 34.73 16.71
CA CYS A 171 -16.09 34.49 18.00
C CYS A 171 -14.67 33.98 17.73
N ASP A 172 -13.65 34.74 18.15
CA ASP A 172 -12.25 34.27 18.10
C ASP A 172 -12.01 33.07 19.04
N ASP A 173 -12.98 32.77 19.91
CA ASP A 173 -12.98 31.67 20.89
C ASP A 173 -13.74 30.41 20.43
N CYS A 174 -14.14 30.35 19.17
CA CYS A 174 -14.75 29.16 18.59
C CYS A 174 -13.70 28.03 18.65
N PRO A 175 -13.99 26.79 19.12
CA PRO A 175 -12.98 25.75 19.24
C PRO A 175 -12.58 25.42 17.81
N THR A 176 -11.47 26.00 17.36
CA THR A 176 -10.98 25.82 16.00
C THR A 176 -10.81 24.33 15.82
N ASP A 177 -11.32 23.79 14.71
CA ASP A 177 -10.98 22.43 14.29
C ASP A 177 -9.48 22.26 14.54
N PRO A 178 -9.05 21.24 15.30
CA PRO A 178 -7.68 21.16 15.77
C PRO A 178 -6.78 21.32 14.56
N GLU A 179 -5.94 22.37 14.59
CA GLU A 179 -5.16 22.74 13.41
C GLU A 179 -4.43 21.48 12.94
N PRO A 180 -4.55 21.13 11.64
CA PRO A 180 -3.94 19.94 11.12
C PRO A 180 -2.43 20.06 11.36
N CYS A 181 -1.90 19.38 12.37
CA CYS A 181 -0.54 19.62 12.86
C CYS A 181 0.53 18.84 12.06
N ARG A 182 0.12 18.04 11.06
CA ARG A 182 1.03 17.13 10.34
C ARG A 182 1.06 17.40 8.85
N GLU A 183 2.24 17.78 8.39
CA GLU A 183 2.63 17.75 6.99
C GLU A 183 2.63 16.31 6.45
N ILE A 184 2.06 16.13 5.26
CA ILE A 184 2.06 14.85 4.57
C ILE A 184 2.96 15.01 3.35
N THR A 185 4.23 14.62 3.47
CA THR A 185 5.23 14.78 2.41
C THR A 185 5.31 13.57 1.48
N SER A 186 5.02 12.37 1.98
CA SER A 186 5.08 11.14 1.17
C SER A 186 4.35 9.97 1.84
N TRP A 187 4.24 8.86 1.12
CA TRP A 187 3.78 7.61 1.72
C TRP A 187 4.74 7.12 2.81
N SER A 188 4.21 6.82 4.00
CA SER A 188 4.95 6.06 5.00
C SER A 188 4.99 4.57 4.64
N ARG A 189 5.99 3.84 5.15
CA ARG A 189 6.05 2.37 5.01
C ARG A 189 4.81 1.69 5.59
N LYS A 190 4.29 2.21 6.70
CA LYS A 190 3.07 1.73 7.36
C LYS A 190 1.84 1.94 6.47
N SER A 191 1.70 3.11 5.84
CA SER A 191 0.61 3.39 4.90
C SER A 191 0.64 2.45 3.69
N ARG A 192 1.83 2.23 3.10
CA ARG A 192 2.02 1.25 2.00
C ARG A 192 1.57 -0.15 2.42
N ALA A 193 2.04 -0.64 3.57
CA ALA A 193 1.67 -1.97 4.07
C ALA A 193 0.16 -2.09 4.35
N ASN A 194 -0.47 -1.03 4.86
CA ASN A 194 -1.91 -1.01 5.09
C ASN A 194 -2.71 -1.04 3.79
N MET A 195 -2.27 -0.34 2.73
CA MET A 195 -2.92 -0.45 1.42
C MET A 195 -2.81 -1.87 0.88
N VAL A 196 -1.60 -2.44 0.87
CA VAL A 196 -1.38 -3.82 0.37
C VAL A 196 -2.34 -4.77 1.05
N ARG A 197 -2.38 -4.71 2.39
CA ARG A 197 -3.23 -5.58 3.19
C ARG A 197 -4.71 -5.37 2.85
N ALA A 198 -5.17 -4.12 2.83
CA ALA A 198 -6.55 -3.82 2.52
C ALA A 198 -6.95 -4.32 1.12
N LEU A 199 -6.14 -4.04 0.09
CA LEU A 199 -6.41 -4.48 -1.28
C LEU A 199 -6.38 -6.00 -1.44
N CYS A 200 -5.51 -6.70 -0.70
CA CYS A 200 -5.49 -8.16 -0.66
C CYS A 200 -6.72 -8.76 0.04
N GLU A 201 -7.35 -8.02 0.96
CA GLU A 201 -8.50 -8.48 1.73
C GLU A 201 -9.85 -8.12 1.09
N LEU A 202 -9.86 -7.33 0.02
CA LEU A 202 -11.11 -6.97 -0.67
C LEU A 202 -11.71 -8.17 -1.42
N ASP A 203 -13.03 -8.27 -1.36
CA ASP A 203 -13.83 -9.10 -2.27
C ASP A 203 -14.07 -8.33 -3.58
N TYR A 204 -13.44 -8.78 -4.66
CA TYR A 204 -13.55 -8.18 -5.99
C TYR A 204 -14.69 -8.79 -6.82
N ARG A 205 -15.43 -9.79 -6.33
CA ARG A 205 -16.53 -10.38 -7.10
C ARG A 205 -17.60 -9.35 -7.51
N PRO A 206 -18.00 -8.37 -6.67
CA PRO A 206 -18.92 -7.32 -7.10
C PRO A 206 -18.40 -6.49 -8.28
N LEU A 207 -17.08 -6.29 -8.37
CA LEU A 207 -16.45 -5.59 -9.50
C LEU A 207 -16.62 -6.38 -10.81
N LEU A 208 -16.65 -7.72 -10.72
CA LEU A 208 -16.61 -8.65 -11.85
C LEU A 208 -17.90 -9.43 -12.01
N ASN A 209 -19.00 -8.89 -11.46
CA ASN A 209 -20.29 -9.55 -11.45
C ASN A 209 -20.83 -9.78 -12.87
N ASP A 210 -20.51 -8.88 -13.79
CA ASP A 210 -20.81 -9.04 -15.20
C ASP A 210 -19.64 -9.68 -15.95
N ARG A 211 -19.79 -10.97 -16.29
CA ARG A 211 -18.79 -11.77 -16.99
C ARG A 211 -18.60 -11.40 -18.46
N THR A 212 -19.49 -10.60 -19.03
CA THR A 212 -19.34 -10.07 -20.40
C THR A 212 -18.42 -8.87 -20.47
N ARG A 213 -18.02 -8.34 -19.30
CA ARG A 213 -17.17 -7.17 -19.18
C ARG A 213 -15.84 -7.49 -18.53
N VAL A 214 -14.85 -6.69 -18.85
CA VAL A 214 -13.50 -6.80 -18.31
C VAL A 214 -13.12 -5.53 -17.53
N PRO A 215 -12.21 -5.60 -16.56
CA PRO A 215 -11.71 -4.41 -15.87
C PRO A 215 -10.78 -3.59 -16.77
N ALA A 216 -10.75 -2.27 -16.52
CA ALA A 216 -9.79 -1.34 -17.10
C ALA A 216 -9.09 -0.55 -15.99
N MET A 217 -7.86 -0.11 -16.27
CA MET A 217 -7.24 0.96 -15.53
C MET A 217 -7.69 2.31 -16.12
N VAL A 218 -8.57 2.99 -15.41
CA VAL A 218 -9.02 4.34 -15.74
C VAL A 218 -8.12 5.34 -15.05
N THR A 219 -7.68 6.35 -15.78
CA THR A 219 -6.81 7.39 -15.23
C THR A 219 -7.40 8.77 -15.43
N LEU A 220 -7.38 9.60 -14.37
CA LEU A 220 -7.93 10.96 -14.34
C LEU A 220 -6.84 11.95 -13.92
N THR A 221 -6.39 12.80 -14.85
CA THR A 221 -5.33 13.81 -14.62
C THR A 221 -5.87 15.23 -14.69
N TYR A 222 -5.00 16.21 -14.47
CA TYR A 222 -5.34 17.63 -14.47
C TYR A 222 -4.68 18.33 -15.65
N PRO A 223 -5.12 19.55 -16.03
CA PRO A 223 -4.47 20.37 -17.05
C PRO A 223 -3.00 20.65 -16.76
N GLY A 224 -2.33 21.37 -17.68
CA GLY A 224 -0.95 21.81 -17.46
C GLY A 224 -0.85 22.71 -16.24
N ASP A 225 -1.69 23.75 -16.19
CA ASP A 225 -1.84 24.66 -15.06
C ASP A 225 -2.80 24.09 -13.99
N TRP A 226 -2.40 22.98 -13.39
CA TRP A 226 -3.27 22.22 -12.49
C TRP A 226 -3.51 22.92 -11.13
N LEU A 227 -2.61 23.78 -10.67
CA LEU A 227 -2.72 24.45 -9.37
C LEU A 227 -3.90 25.42 -9.32
N THR A 228 -4.23 26.06 -10.45
CA THR A 228 -5.39 26.94 -10.60
C THR A 228 -6.72 26.24 -10.26
N VAL A 229 -6.81 24.94 -10.53
CA VAL A 229 -8.04 24.14 -10.34
C VAL A 229 -7.95 23.16 -9.16
N ALA A 230 -6.74 22.80 -8.72
CA ALA A 230 -6.51 21.88 -7.61
C ALA A 230 -5.39 22.42 -6.69
N PRO A 231 -5.63 23.54 -5.99
CA PRO A 231 -4.63 24.16 -5.14
C PRO A 231 -4.28 23.31 -3.90
N ASP A 232 -5.17 22.40 -3.50
CA ASP A 232 -4.98 21.51 -2.36
C ASP A 232 -5.61 20.11 -2.60
N GLY A 233 -5.31 19.19 -1.68
CA GLY A 233 -5.88 17.85 -1.69
C GLY A 233 -7.40 17.81 -1.56
N LYS A 234 -8.01 18.77 -0.85
CA LYS A 234 -9.47 18.83 -0.62
C LYS A 234 -10.20 19.13 -1.92
N ALA A 235 -9.71 20.08 -2.72
CA ALA A 235 -10.21 20.40 -4.05
C ALA A 235 -10.13 19.17 -4.97
N ALA A 236 -8.99 18.48 -4.99
CA ALA A 236 -8.83 17.28 -5.80
C ALA A 236 -9.78 16.13 -5.39
N LYS A 237 -9.99 15.92 -4.08
CA LYS A 237 -10.97 14.93 -3.59
C LYS A 237 -12.41 15.34 -3.89
N ARG A 238 -12.74 16.63 -3.84
CA ARG A 238 -14.05 17.14 -4.24
C ARG A 238 -14.34 16.81 -5.70
N HIS A 239 -13.36 16.97 -6.59
CA HIS A 239 -13.50 16.58 -8.01
C HIS A 239 -13.76 15.08 -8.16
N LEU A 240 -13.01 14.23 -7.45
CA LEU A 240 -13.22 12.78 -7.47
C LEU A 240 -14.63 12.39 -6.94
N GLN A 241 -15.12 13.08 -5.91
CA GLN A 241 -16.48 12.87 -5.39
C GLN A 241 -17.55 13.31 -6.40
N MET A 242 -17.35 14.45 -7.08
CA MET A 242 -18.23 14.92 -8.15
C MET A 242 -18.26 13.93 -9.31
N PHE A 243 -17.12 13.37 -9.69
CA PHE A 243 -17.00 12.32 -10.69
C PHE A 243 -17.88 11.11 -10.33
N ARG A 244 -17.74 10.57 -9.11
CA ARG A 244 -18.58 9.45 -8.64
C ARG A 244 -20.07 9.79 -8.67
N LYS A 245 -20.46 10.98 -8.20
CA LYS A 245 -21.88 11.43 -8.24
C LYS A 245 -22.41 11.51 -9.68
N ARG A 246 -21.61 12.01 -10.62
CA ARG A 246 -22.00 12.09 -12.04
C ARG A 246 -22.05 10.71 -12.69
N PHE A 247 -21.14 9.80 -12.32
CA PHE A 247 -21.20 8.41 -12.76
C PHE A 247 -22.51 7.74 -12.34
N VAL A 248 -22.91 7.86 -11.07
CA VAL A 248 -24.18 7.29 -10.56
C VAL A 248 -25.37 7.80 -11.37
N LYS A 249 -25.40 9.09 -11.68
CA LYS A 249 -26.49 9.67 -12.49
C LYS A 249 -26.49 9.17 -13.94
N ALA A 250 -25.31 9.07 -14.55
CA ALA A 250 -25.14 8.67 -15.94
C ALA A 250 -25.44 7.18 -16.17
N TRP A 251 -25.11 6.32 -15.21
CA TRP A 251 -25.13 4.86 -15.40
C TRP A 251 -26.09 4.11 -14.47
N GLY A 252 -26.69 4.80 -13.49
CA GLY A 252 -27.70 4.23 -12.60
C GLY A 252 -27.19 3.30 -11.51
N HIS A 253 -25.88 3.16 -11.36
CA HIS A 253 -25.23 2.37 -10.33
C HIS A 253 -23.95 3.06 -9.87
N ASP A 254 -23.46 2.69 -8.69
CA ASP A 254 -22.26 3.28 -8.13
C ASP A 254 -20.98 2.73 -8.78
N VAL A 255 -19.91 3.53 -8.73
CA VAL A 255 -18.60 3.10 -9.19
C VAL A 255 -18.13 2.00 -8.24
N THR A 256 -17.94 0.80 -8.77
CA THR A 256 -17.33 -0.30 -8.04
C THR A 256 -15.86 -0.38 -8.44
N GLY A 257 -14.95 -0.39 -7.46
CA GLY A 257 -13.52 -0.45 -7.76
C GLY A 257 -12.61 0.09 -6.68
N VAL A 258 -11.33 0.15 -7.01
CA VAL A 258 -10.27 0.69 -6.15
C VAL A 258 -9.63 1.89 -6.83
N TRP A 259 -9.18 2.87 -6.04
CA TRP A 259 -8.53 4.06 -6.57
C TRP A 259 -7.26 4.40 -5.77
N LYS A 260 -6.30 5.01 -6.47
CA LYS A 260 -5.06 5.53 -5.91
C LYS A 260 -4.75 6.89 -6.50
N LEU A 261 -4.33 7.81 -5.65
CA LEU A 261 -3.74 9.09 -5.98
C LEU A 261 -2.22 8.94 -6.08
N GLU A 262 -1.70 9.39 -7.22
CA GLU A 262 -0.29 9.55 -7.52
C GLU A 262 -0.04 10.98 -8.05
N PHE A 263 1.21 11.38 -8.14
CA PHE A 263 1.61 12.67 -8.73
C PHE A 263 2.44 12.47 -9.98
N GLN A 264 2.19 13.27 -11.01
CA GLN A 264 3.03 13.33 -12.21
C GLN A 264 4.36 14.02 -11.90
N GLU A 265 5.33 13.98 -12.84
CA GLU A 265 6.64 14.62 -12.64
C GLU A 265 6.50 16.13 -12.41
N ARG A 266 5.50 16.76 -13.06
CA ARG A 266 5.13 18.16 -12.85
C ARG A 266 4.36 18.45 -11.54
N GLY A 267 4.20 17.45 -10.67
CA GLY A 267 3.45 17.55 -9.41
C GLY A 267 1.93 17.46 -9.55
N ALA A 268 1.37 17.40 -10.76
CA ALA A 268 -0.08 17.32 -10.96
C ALA A 268 -0.66 16.03 -10.35
N PRO A 269 -1.76 16.11 -9.58
CA PRO A 269 -2.43 14.92 -9.05
C PRO A 269 -2.96 14.04 -10.18
N HIS A 270 -2.97 12.73 -9.96
CA HIS A 270 -3.38 11.73 -10.94
C HIS A 270 -4.10 10.60 -10.21
N PHE A 271 -5.37 10.35 -10.54
CA PHE A 271 -6.11 9.23 -9.97
C PHE A 271 -6.08 8.04 -10.91
N HIS A 272 -5.57 6.92 -10.41
CA HIS A 272 -5.66 5.60 -11.04
C HIS A 272 -6.82 4.84 -10.41
N LEU A 273 -7.78 4.40 -11.23
CA LEU A 273 -8.97 3.67 -10.83
C LEU A 273 -8.96 2.31 -11.54
N LEU A 274 -8.98 1.22 -10.77
CA LEU A 274 -9.30 -0.09 -11.34
C LEU A 274 -10.81 -0.27 -11.17
N MET A 275 -11.52 -0.28 -12.29
CA MET A 275 -12.96 -0.47 -12.34
C MET A 275 -13.35 -1.23 -13.62
N VAL A 276 -14.61 -1.65 -13.72
CA VAL A 276 -15.19 -2.15 -14.97
C VAL A 276 -15.94 -0.99 -15.63
N PRO A 277 -15.46 -0.47 -16.76
CA PRO A 277 -16.18 0.57 -17.49
C PRO A 277 -17.58 0.11 -17.91
N PRO A 278 -18.61 0.97 -17.80
CA PRO A 278 -19.92 0.67 -18.34
C PRO A 278 -19.88 0.66 -19.87
N HIS A 279 -20.74 -0.17 -20.47
CA HIS A 279 -20.97 -0.22 -21.91
C HIS A 279 -22.23 0.57 -22.28
N GLY A 280 -22.43 0.78 -23.59
CA GLY A 280 -23.57 1.52 -24.11
C GLY A 280 -23.43 3.02 -23.92
N LEU A 281 -24.57 3.71 -24.01
CA LEU A 281 -24.64 5.16 -23.92
C LEU A 281 -25.06 5.58 -22.51
N SER A 282 -24.47 6.67 -22.03
CA SER A 282 -24.89 7.30 -20.78
C SER A 282 -26.35 7.75 -20.86
N ARG A 283 -27.05 7.71 -19.72
CA ARG A 283 -28.45 8.14 -19.64
C ARG A 283 -28.59 9.59 -20.06
N ILE A 284 -29.64 9.88 -20.83
CA ILE A 284 -30.04 11.25 -21.16
C ILE A 284 -30.97 11.73 -20.04
N PRO A 285 -30.62 12.80 -19.30
CA PRO A 285 -31.49 13.35 -18.28
C PRO A 285 -32.81 13.86 -18.87
N GLY A 286 -33.91 13.74 -18.11
CA GLY A 286 -35.20 14.30 -18.53
C GLY A 286 -35.21 15.83 -18.60
N LYS A 287 -36.24 16.40 -19.25
CA LYS A 287 -36.39 17.85 -19.54
C LYS A 287 -36.20 18.80 -18.33
N LYS A 288 -36.41 18.32 -17.10
CA LYS A 288 -36.26 19.11 -15.85
C LYS A 288 -34.85 19.08 -15.25
N ALA A 289 -33.88 18.42 -15.88
CA ALA A 289 -32.52 18.30 -15.36
C ALA A 289 -31.71 19.60 -15.54
N ARG A 290 -30.95 20.00 -14.50
CA ARG A 290 -30.04 21.15 -14.55
C ARG A 290 -29.02 21.01 -15.69
N LEU A 291 -28.67 22.11 -16.36
CA LEU A 291 -27.80 22.17 -17.55
C LEU A 291 -26.47 21.37 -17.40
N GLY A 292 -25.78 21.49 -16.27
CA GLY A 292 -24.54 20.72 -16.00
C GLY A 292 -24.73 19.20 -15.88
N SER A 293 -25.97 18.70 -15.82
CA SER A 293 -26.28 17.26 -15.83
C SER A 293 -26.29 16.68 -17.24
N TRP A 294 -26.30 17.52 -18.28
CA TRP A 294 -26.35 17.12 -19.68
C TRP A 294 -24.97 16.83 -20.25
N VAL A 295 -23.89 17.28 -19.61
CA VAL A 295 -22.52 17.06 -20.09
C VAL A 295 -22.25 15.55 -20.18
N GLY A 296 -21.94 15.10 -21.40
CA GLY A 296 -21.70 13.70 -21.74
C GLY A 296 -22.96 12.84 -21.87
N ALA A 297 -24.17 13.39 -21.79
CA ALA A 297 -25.41 12.62 -21.97
C ALA A 297 -25.48 11.94 -23.35
N GLY A 298 -25.94 10.68 -23.39
CA GLY A 298 -26.03 9.90 -24.63
C GLY A 298 -24.67 9.54 -25.24
N LYS A 299 -23.56 9.68 -24.51
CA LYS A 299 -22.21 9.39 -25.01
C LYS A 299 -21.70 8.02 -24.53
N PRO A 300 -20.87 7.34 -25.34
CA PRO A 300 -20.15 6.16 -24.87
C PRO A 300 -19.17 6.52 -23.76
N PHE A 301 -18.82 5.56 -22.91
CA PHE A 301 -18.09 5.83 -21.67
C PHE A 301 -16.77 6.60 -21.85
N ARG A 302 -15.98 6.31 -22.90
CA ARG A 302 -14.71 7.02 -23.15
C ARG A 302 -14.91 8.51 -23.38
N GLU A 303 -15.87 8.86 -24.23
CA GLU A 303 -16.19 10.26 -24.56
C GLU A 303 -16.86 10.94 -23.36
N TRP A 304 -17.79 10.25 -22.70
CA TRP A 304 -18.41 10.70 -21.45
C TRP A 304 -17.35 11.04 -20.39
N LEU A 305 -16.37 10.15 -20.21
CA LEU A 305 -15.30 10.32 -19.23
C LEU A 305 -14.49 11.59 -19.48
N SER A 306 -14.04 11.80 -20.72
CA SER A 306 -13.28 12.99 -21.11
C SER A 306 -14.07 14.28 -20.91
N LEU A 307 -15.31 14.34 -21.42
CA LEU A 307 -16.17 15.52 -21.32
C LEU A 307 -16.50 15.84 -19.86
N VAL A 308 -16.93 14.84 -19.09
CA VAL A 308 -17.35 15.03 -17.71
C VAL A 308 -16.18 15.38 -16.80
N TRP A 309 -15.00 14.79 -17.02
CA TRP A 309 -13.84 15.11 -16.20
C TRP A 309 -13.33 16.52 -16.48
N ALA A 310 -13.26 16.95 -17.74
CA ALA A 310 -12.92 18.33 -18.11
C ALA A 310 -13.93 19.34 -17.54
N ASP A 311 -15.21 19.00 -17.51
CA ASP A 311 -16.25 19.83 -16.94
C ASP A 311 -16.27 19.86 -15.40
N ILE A 312 -15.86 18.78 -14.73
CA ILE A 312 -15.69 18.78 -13.27
C ILE A 312 -14.51 19.66 -12.87
N VAL A 313 -13.39 19.55 -13.59
CA VAL A 313 -12.18 20.33 -13.32
C VAL A 313 -12.38 21.80 -13.69
N ASN A 314 -13.14 22.06 -14.77
CA ASN A 314 -13.59 23.38 -15.20
C ASN A 314 -12.51 24.47 -15.16
N HIS A 315 -11.42 24.25 -15.88
CA HIS A 315 -10.35 25.24 -15.95
C HIS A 315 -10.85 26.57 -16.54
N PRO A 316 -10.55 27.73 -15.93
CA PRO A 316 -11.06 29.03 -16.37
C PRO A 316 -10.54 29.44 -17.75
N ASP A 317 -9.30 29.09 -18.09
CA ASP A 317 -8.76 29.24 -19.46
C ASP A 317 -9.37 28.18 -20.41
N PRO A 318 -10.10 28.60 -21.46
CA PRO A 318 -10.71 27.71 -22.45
C PRO A 318 -9.71 26.81 -23.19
N GLU A 319 -8.49 27.27 -23.44
CA GLU A 319 -7.48 26.50 -24.18
C GLU A 319 -6.92 25.38 -23.30
N GLN A 320 -6.63 25.67 -22.03
CA GLN A 320 -6.27 24.65 -21.04
C GLN A 320 -7.39 23.62 -20.87
N ARG A 321 -8.65 24.07 -20.83
CA ARG A 321 -9.81 23.17 -20.76
C ARG A 321 -9.90 22.27 -21.99
N ARG A 322 -9.75 22.81 -23.20
CA ARG A 322 -9.78 22.04 -24.46
C ARG A 322 -8.68 20.98 -24.51
N ARG A 323 -7.44 21.33 -24.10
CA ARG A 323 -6.32 20.36 -24.02
C ARG A 323 -6.60 19.27 -22.98
N HIS A 324 -7.16 19.66 -21.84
CA HIS A 324 -7.52 18.74 -20.77
C HIS A 324 -8.65 17.78 -21.18
N GLU A 325 -9.64 18.22 -21.95
CA GLU A 325 -10.66 17.33 -22.49
C GLU A 325 -10.07 16.22 -23.39
N ARG A 326 -9.07 16.58 -24.20
CA ARG A 326 -8.41 15.65 -25.12
C ARG A 326 -7.48 14.65 -24.43
N ALA A 327 -6.75 15.08 -23.40
CA ALA A 327 -5.64 14.31 -22.80
C ALA A 327 -5.78 14.08 -21.28
N GLY A 328 -6.88 14.53 -20.68
CA GLY A 328 -7.11 14.51 -19.24
C GLY A 328 -7.52 13.17 -18.67
N THR A 329 -7.83 12.20 -19.54
CA THR A 329 -8.29 10.87 -19.14
C THR A 329 -7.60 9.77 -19.94
N GLY A 330 -7.50 8.57 -19.36
CA GLY A 330 -6.94 7.40 -20.02
C GLY A 330 -7.72 6.13 -19.64
N LEU A 331 -7.88 5.22 -20.60
CA LEU A 331 -8.43 3.89 -20.39
C LEU A 331 -7.43 2.85 -20.90
N ASP A 332 -6.94 2.01 -20.00
CA ASP A 332 -6.02 0.93 -20.32
C ASP A 332 -6.61 -0.43 -19.91
N TRP A 333 -7.15 -1.13 -20.91
CA TRP A 333 -7.70 -2.47 -20.76
C TRP A 333 -6.62 -3.52 -20.51
N SER A 334 -5.43 -3.35 -21.09
CA SER A 334 -4.34 -4.32 -20.95
C SER A 334 -3.85 -4.39 -19.50
N GLU A 335 -3.73 -3.25 -18.83
CA GLU A 335 -3.38 -3.19 -17.41
C GLU A 335 -4.54 -3.66 -16.52
N GLY A 336 -5.79 -3.37 -16.92
CA GLY A 336 -6.97 -3.90 -16.23
C GLY A 336 -7.01 -5.43 -16.22
N LEU A 337 -6.78 -6.07 -17.36
CA LEU A 337 -6.78 -7.53 -17.52
C LEU A 337 -5.69 -8.24 -16.69
N ARG A 338 -4.64 -7.54 -16.27
CA ARG A 338 -3.62 -8.10 -15.37
C ARG A 338 -4.12 -8.29 -13.94
N ALA A 339 -5.25 -7.69 -13.56
CA ALA A 339 -5.90 -7.82 -12.27
C ALA A 339 -6.60 -9.18 -12.10
N THR A 340 -5.87 -10.28 -12.22
CA THR A 340 -6.43 -11.65 -12.17
C THR A 340 -6.62 -12.19 -10.76
N ASP A 341 -6.03 -11.56 -9.75
CA ASP A 341 -6.11 -11.95 -8.33
C ASP A 341 -5.84 -10.74 -7.41
N PRO A 342 -6.28 -10.78 -6.12
CA PRO A 342 -6.15 -9.62 -5.21
C PRO A 342 -4.71 -9.17 -4.97
N LYS A 343 -3.75 -10.11 -4.97
CA LYS A 343 -2.33 -9.77 -4.78
C LYS A 343 -1.79 -9.01 -5.98
N ARG A 344 -2.15 -9.39 -7.22
CA ARG A 344 -1.75 -8.62 -8.41
C ARG A 344 -2.31 -7.21 -8.41
N VAL A 345 -3.57 -7.03 -7.99
CA VAL A 345 -4.15 -5.69 -7.78
C VAL A 345 -3.34 -4.90 -6.76
N ALA A 346 -3.05 -5.51 -5.60
CA ALA A 346 -2.25 -4.87 -4.56
C ALA A 346 -0.85 -4.50 -5.05
N VAL A 347 -0.16 -5.40 -5.76
CA VAL A 347 1.19 -5.18 -6.30
C VAL A 347 1.19 -4.05 -7.34
N TYR A 348 0.19 -4.01 -8.22
CA TYR A 348 0.04 -2.96 -9.23
C TYR A 348 -0.03 -1.57 -8.57
N PHE A 349 -0.98 -1.37 -7.65
CA PHE A 349 -1.18 -0.08 -7.00
C PHE A 349 -0.02 0.31 -6.07
N THR A 350 0.68 -0.67 -5.51
CA THR A 350 1.80 -0.39 -4.58
C THR A 350 3.12 -0.19 -5.31
N LYS A 351 3.20 -0.51 -6.62
CA LYS A 351 4.42 -0.47 -7.44
C LYS A 351 5.62 -1.05 -6.68
N HIS A 352 5.42 -2.19 -6.01
CA HIS A 352 6.38 -2.74 -5.06
C HIS A 352 7.79 -2.92 -5.65
N GLY A 353 8.75 -2.19 -5.07
CA GLY A 353 10.12 -2.67 -4.86
C GLY A 353 11.09 -2.65 -6.04
N SER A 354 10.68 -2.25 -7.25
CA SER A 354 11.56 -2.34 -8.44
C SER A 354 11.78 -1.04 -9.21
N PHE A 355 10.95 0.00 -8.98
CA PHE A 355 10.99 1.22 -9.79
C PHE A 355 11.26 2.45 -8.93
N ARG A 356 12.49 2.58 -8.38
CA ARG A 356 12.95 3.82 -7.74
C ARG A 356 12.70 5.05 -8.62
N LYS A 357 12.81 4.88 -9.94
CA LYS A 357 12.49 5.90 -10.96
C LYS A 357 11.05 6.45 -10.87
N LYS A 358 10.10 5.70 -10.32
CA LYS A 358 8.68 6.11 -10.19
C LYS A 358 8.28 6.41 -8.74
N GLU A 359 9.21 6.42 -7.79
CA GLU A 359 8.89 6.69 -6.38
C GLU A 359 8.40 8.12 -6.16
N TYR A 360 8.84 9.06 -7.02
CA TYR A 360 8.38 10.46 -7.00
C TYR A 360 6.85 10.58 -7.06
N GLN A 361 6.18 9.60 -7.70
CA GLN A 361 4.72 9.58 -7.84
C GLN A 361 3.98 9.42 -6.49
N ASN A 362 4.69 9.02 -5.44
CA ASN A 362 4.18 8.91 -4.07
C ASN A 362 4.65 10.07 -3.16
N CYS A 363 5.36 11.05 -3.71
CA CYS A 363 5.79 12.27 -3.01
C CYS A 363 4.79 13.39 -3.29
N VAL A 364 4.42 14.13 -2.24
CA VAL A 364 3.46 15.22 -2.33
C VAL A 364 4.19 16.47 -2.87
N PRO A 365 3.62 17.18 -3.85
CA PRO A 365 4.21 18.43 -4.34
C PRO A 365 4.26 19.47 -3.24
N GLU A 366 5.26 20.34 -3.26
CA GLU A 366 5.51 21.36 -2.23
C GLU A 366 4.27 22.19 -1.90
N ALA A 367 3.52 22.61 -2.93
CA ALA A 367 2.27 23.36 -2.79
C ALA A 367 1.18 22.67 -1.92
N TRP A 368 1.26 21.36 -1.72
CA TRP A 368 0.33 20.57 -0.90
C TRP A 368 0.95 20.09 0.42
N GLN A 369 2.21 20.40 0.72
CA GLN A 369 2.86 19.89 1.94
C GLN A 369 2.43 20.64 3.19
N GLU A 370 2.04 21.91 3.04
CA GLU A 370 1.55 22.73 4.15
C GLU A 370 0.44 22.01 4.93
N PRO A 371 0.46 22.13 6.27
CA PRO A 371 -0.53 21.44 7.09
C PRO A 371 -1.96 21.84 6.70
N GLY A 372 -2.83 20.85 6.48
CA GLY A 372 -4.20 21.05 6.00
C GLY A 372 -4.39 21.09 4.48
N LYS A 373 -3.33 21.36 3.69
CA LYS A 373 -3.39 21.32 2.21
C LYS A 373 -3.09 19.95 1.60
N GLY A 374 -2.57 19.04 2.42
CA GLY A 374 -2.17 17.70 2.00
C GLY A 374 -3.28 16.85 1.36
N PRO A 375 -2.90 15.78 0.63
CA PRO A 375 -3.84 14.92 -0.09
C PRO A 375 -4.79 14.10 0.80
N GLY A 376 -4.57 14.12 2.12
CA GLY A 376 -5.21 13.22 3.08
C GLY A 376 -4.92 11.77 2.74
N ARG A 377 -5.97 10.97 2.51
CA ARG A 377 -5.82 9.55 2.13
C ARG A 377 -5.47 9.41 0.64
N PHE A 378 -4.36 8.73 0.35
CA PHE A 378 -3.88 8.50 -1.02
C PHE A 378 -4.62 7.40 -1.79
N TRP A 379 -5.42 6.57 -1.14
CA TRP A 379 -6.05 5.43 -1.80
C TRP A 379 -7.40 5.12 -1.14
N GLY A 380 -8.23 4.37 -1.85
CA GLY A 380 -9.52 3.93 -1.32
C GLY A 380 -10.18 2.94 -2.25
N TYR A 381 -11.40 2.57 -1.90
CA TYR A 381 -12.23 1.67 -2.66
C TYR A 381 -13.69 2.06 -2.47
N TRP A 382 -14.52 1.67 -3.44
CA TRP A 382 -15.96 1.94 -3.45
C TRP A 382 -16.72 0.65 -3.69
N VAL A 383 -17.85 0.49 -3.00
CA VAL A 383 -18.74 -0.69 -3.03
C VAL A 383 -18.10 -1.99 -2.49
N LEU A 384 -16.82 -2.21 -2.73
CA LEU A 384 -16.07 -3.38 -2.27
C LEU A 384 -15.96 -3.44 -0.74
N GLN A 385 -15.93 -4.66 -0.20
CA GLN A 385 -15.82 -4.93 1.22
C GLN A 385 -14.61 -5.81 1.51
N ARG A 386 -14.03 -5.66 2.71
CA ARG A 386 -12.97 -6.55 3.17
C ARG A 386 -13.61 -7.83 3.70
N VAL A 387 -13.17 -8.96 3.17
CA VAL A 387 -13.60 -10.30 3.62
C VAL A 387 -12.42 -10.96 4.30
N THR A 388 -12.56 -11.16 5.60
CA THR A 388 -11.55 -11.82 6.42
C THR A 388 -12.20 -12.81 7.36
N VAL A 389 -11.64 -14.02 7.46
CA VAL A 389 -12.06 -15.06 8.39
C VAL A 389 -10.96 -15.24 9.43
N GLY A 390 -11.31 -15.16 10.71
CA GLY A 390 -10.38 -15.31 11.82
C GLY A 390 -10.52 -16.68 12.48
N VAL A 391 -9.41 -17.34 12.78
CA VAL A 391 -9.38 -18.58 13.56
C VAL A 391 -8.43 -18.37 14.73
N GLU A 392 -8.95 -18.46 15.96
CA GLU A 392 -8.10 -18.51 17.16
C GLU A 392 -7.44 -19.87 17.25
N VAL A 393 -6.15 -19.90 17.55
CA VAL A 393 -5.33 -21.12 17.54
C VAL A 393 -4.43 -21.16 18.75
N GLU A 394 -3.97 -22.35 19.09
CA GLU A 394 -2.98 -22.53 20.15
C GLU A 394 -1.63 -21.89 19.79
N HIS A 395 -0.85 -21.58 20.83
CA HIS A 395 0.46 -20.94 20.67
C HIS A 395 1.39 -21.75 19.76
N ASP A 396 1.43 -23.06 19.94
CA ASP A 396 2.31 -23.97 19.21
C ASP A 396 1.99 -24.01 17.72
N ASP A 397 0.71 -24.06 17.37
CA ASP A 397 0.26 -23.99 15.98
C ASP A 397 0.62 -22.65 15.34
N ALA A 398 0.46 -21.55 16.08
CA ALA A 398 0.86 -20.24 15.60
C ALA A 398 2.37 -20.14 15.33
N VAL A 399 3.21 -20.73 16.20
CA VAL A 399 4.66 -20.77 16.02
C VAL A 399 5.04 -21.66 14.82
N ARG A 400 4.44 -22.84 14.68
CA ARG A 400 4.66 -23.76 13.55
C ARG A 400 4.25 -23.09 12.24
N ALA A 401 3.07 -22.51 12.18
CA ALA A 401 2.57 -21.77 11.01
C ALA A 401 3.51 -20.61 10.65
N ALA A 402 3.94 -19.81 11.63
CA ALA A 402 4.84 -18.70 11.38
C ALA A 402 6.20 -19.15 10.80
N ARG A 403 6.73 -20.31 11.21
CA ARG A 403 7.95 -20.90 10.65
C ARG A 403 7.74 -21.35 9.20
N LEU A 404 6.63 -22.05 8.92
CA LEU A 404 6.28 -22.50 7.57
C LEU A 404 6.08 -21.32 6.62
N VAL A 405 5.26 -20.33 7.01
CA VAL A 405 5.00 -19.13 6.21
C VAL A 405 6.28 -18.33 5.97
N ARG A 406 7.17 -18.23 6.97
CA ARG A 406 8.47 -17.56 6.79
C ARG A 406 9.37 -18.31 5.81
N ARG A 407 9.40 -19.65 5.88
CA ARG A 407 10.15 -20.49 4.94
C ARG A 407 9.61 -20.33 3.52
N TRP A 408 8.30 -20.45 3.34
CA TRP A 408 7.60 -20.19 2.09
C TRP A 408 7.92 -18.80 1.53
N ALA A 409 7.80 -17.74 2.35
CA ALA A 409 8.06 -16.36 1.93
C ALA A 409 9.53 -16.13 1.52
N ARG A 410 10.48 -16.83 2.15
CA ARG A 410 11.90 -16.80 1.73
C ARG A 410 12.12 -17.51 0.40
N ALA A 411 11.41 -18.60 0.14
CA ALA A 411 11.48 -19.34 -1.12
C ALA A 411 10.97 -18.50 -2.30
N GLN A 412 10.06 -17.54 -2.06
CA GLN A 412 9.62 -16.57 -3.09
C GLN A 412 10.72 -15.62 -3.59
N GLY A 413 11.92 -15.63 -3.01
CA GLY A 413 13.07 -14.87 -3.53
C GLY A 413 12.93 -13.35 -3.50
N THR A 414 11.92 -12.80 -2.82
CA THR A 414 11.61 -11.36 -2.89
C THR A 414 12.70 -10.52 -2.20
N THR A 415 13.30 -9.60 -2.96
CA THR A 415 14.31 -8.66 -2.46
C THR A 415 13.81 -7.22 -2.55
N ARG A 416 14.42 -6.33 -1.76
CA ARG A 416 14.20 -4.88 -1.84
C ARG A 416 15.54 -4.16 -1.80
N GLU A 417 15.63 -3.02 -2.48
CA GLU A 417 16.75 -2.10 -2.33
C GLU A 417 16.62 -1.34 -1.00
N VAL A 418 17.72 -1.22 -0.27
CA VAL A 418 17.81 -0.48 0.99
C VAL A 418 19.09 0.35 0.96
N THR A 419 18.99 1.64 1.27
CA THR A 419 20.16 2.48 1.53
C THR A 419 20.73 2.12 2.90
N VAL A 420 21.99 1.69 2.93
CA VAL A 420 22.71 1.37 4.16
C VAL A 420 23.90 2.30 4.27
N THR A 421 24.06 2.90 5.45
CA THR A 421 25.25 3.67 5.80
C THR A 421 26.37 2.71 6.16
N ARG A 422 27.53 2.84 5.51
CA ARG A 422 28.75 2.13 5.88
C ARG A 422 29.80 3.12 6.36
N THR A 423 30.34 2.84 7.53
CA THR A 423 31.54 3.45 8.08
C THR A 423 32.75 2.59 7.71
N LYS A 424 33.92 3.23 7.48
CA LYS A 424 35.19 2.52 7.24
C LYS A 424 35.53 1.72 8.52
N GLY A 425 35.64 0.40 8.42
CA GLY A 425 35.90 -0.49 9.57
C GLY A 425 34.67 -1.18 10.20
N GLY A 426 33.46 -1.00 9.67
CA GLY A 426 32.28 -1.80 10.05
C GLY A 426 31.57 -1.43 11.36
N ALA A 427 32.14 -0.55 12.18
CA ALA A 427 31.53 -0.07 13.42
C ALA A 427 30.54 1.08 13.16
N ILE A 428 29.28 0.94 13.59
CA ILE A 428 28.29 2.03 13.56
C ILE A 428 28.70 3.05 14.64
N ARG A 429 29.28 4.19 14.26
CA ARG A 429 29.52 5.33 15.17
C ARG A 429 28.57 6.47 14.83
N SER A 430 28.24 7.28 15.84
CA SER A 430 27.30 8.39 15.73
C SER A 430 27.76 9.40 14.66
N GLU A 431 26.81 10.07 13.98
CA GLU A 431 27.09 11.17 13.04
C GLU A 431 27.45 12.48 13.79
N LEU A 432 27.38 12.48 15.12
CA LEU A 432 27.69 13.60 15.99
C LEU A 432 29.14 13.45 16.49
N ALA A 433 29.84 14.57 16.66
CA ALA A 433 31.17 14.54 17.25
C ALA A 433 31.05 14.11 18.73
N GLU A 434 31.69 13.00 19.09
CA GLU A 434 31.85 12.60 20.48
C GLU A 434 33.07 13.32 21.08
N VAL A 435 32.91 13.87 22.27
CA VAL A 435 33.99 14.47 23.06
C VAL A 435 34.46 13.41 24.06
N GLU A 436 35.75 13.07 24.01
CA GLU A 436 36.38 12.18 24.99
C GLU A 436 37.25 13.03 25.93
N GLY A 437 36.93 13.03 27.23
CA GLY A 437 37.76 13.60 28.31
C GLY A 437 37.27 14.90 28.95
N LEU A 438 37.56 15.07 30.25
CA LEU A 438 37.23 16.24 31.10
C LEU A 438 38.29 17.35 31.08
N ALA A 439 39.39 17.18 30.33
CA ALA A 439 40.49 18.15 30.26
C ALA A 439 41.02 18.24 28.81
N GLY A 440 40.58 19.26 28.06
CA GLY A 440 41.07 19.53 26.71
C GLY A 440 40.31 18.78 25.62
N ALA A 441 39.22 19.39 25.14
CA ALA A 441 38.31 18.83 24.15
C ALA A 441 39.01 18.56 22.80
N GLN A 442 39.38 17.30 22.54
CA GLN A 442 39.61 16.84 21.18
C GLN A 442 38.27 16.45 20.55
N THR A 443 37.78 17.31 19.66
CA THR A 443 36.62 16.98 18.80
C THR A 443 37.06 15.95 17.77
N ILE A 444 36.62 14.70 17.89
CA ILE A 444 36.85 13.71 16.83
C ILE A 444 36.01 14.14 15.62
N ALA A 445 36.68 14.51 14.53
CA ALA A 445 36.02 14.86 13.28
C ALA A 445 35.08 13.73 12.84
N ALA A 446 33.82 14.08 12.54
CA ALA A 446 32.83 13.14 12.04
C ALA A 446 33.38 12.42 10.80
N ARG A 447 33.56 11.09 10.88
CA ARG A 447 34.02 10.31 9.74
C ARG A 447 32.97 10.38 8.63
N THR A 448 33.39 10.68 7.41
CA THR A 448 32.51 10.73 6.23
C THR A 448 31.77 9.40 6.07
N THR A 449 30.46 9.42 6.32
CA THR A 449 29.62 8.23 6.20
C THR A 449 29.30 8.00 4.73
N ARG A 450 29.65 6.82 4.19
CA ARG A 450 29.31 6.48 2.80
C ARG A 450 27.99 5.72 2.76
N ARG A 451 26.98 6.32 2.13
CA ARG A 451 25.68 5.65 1.89
C ARG A 451 25.79 4.81 0.62
N ARG A 452 25.39 3.54 0.69
CA ARG A 452 25.33 2.63 -0.47
C ARG A 452 23.97 1.95 -0.54
N SER A 453 23.39 1.90 -1.74
CA SER A 453 22.24 1.05 -2.01
C SER A 453 22.65 -0.42 -2.07
N VAL A 454 21.96 -1.27 -1.32
CA VAL A 454 22.15 -2.73 -1.35
C VAL A 454 20.81 -3.44 -1.49
N ARG A 455 20.77 -4.58 -2.19
CA ARG A 455 19.59 -5.45 -2.21
C ARG A 455 19.60 -6.35 -0.98
N ARG A 456 18.52 -6.34 -0.22
CA ARG A 456 18.30 -7.21 0.94
C ARG A 456 17.04 -8.03 0.72
N ARG A 457 17.02 -9.29 1.16
CA ARG A 457 15.81 -10.10 1.18
C ARG A 457 14.76 -9.44 2.08
N VAL A 458 13.50 -9.50 1.66
CA VAL A 458 12.39 -8.97 2.47
C VAL A 458 12.09 -9.96 3.58
N CYS A 459 12.26 -9.53 4.83
CA CYS A 459 11.85 -10.32 5.99
C CYS A 459 10.35 -10.15 6.25
N ARG A 460 9.58 -11.20 5.95
CA ARG A 460 8.17 -11.33 6.34
C ARG A 460 8.07 -12.13 7.66
N MET A 461 6.97 -11.95 8.40
CA MET A 461 6.73 -12.62 9.69
C MET A 461 7.86 -12.42 10.73
N LYS A 462 8.37 -11.19 10.86
CA LYS A 462 9.37 -10.84 11.89
C LYS A 462 8.72 -11.00 13.27
N GLY A 463 9.36 -11.74 14.17
CA GLY A 463 8.78 -12.05 15.49
C GLY A 463 7.59 -13.01 15.46
N GLY A 464 7.41 -13.74 14.36
CA GLY A 464 6.32 -14.73 14.22
C GLY A 464 4.95 -14.15 13.91
N LYS A 465 4.83 -12.82 13.79
CA LYS A 465 3.58 -12.10 13.53
C LYS A 465 3.68 -11.28 12.24
N GLY A 466 2.55 -10.99 11.61
CA GLY A 466 2.46 -10.18 10.40
C GLY A 466 1.57 -10.81 9.35
N PHE A 467 1.75 -10.42 8.08
CA PHE A 467 0.98 -10.98 6.98
C PHE A 467 1.87 -11.22 5.74
N VAL A 468 1.40 -12.11 4.89
CA VAL A 468 1.91 -12.34 3.53
C VAL A 468 0.78 -12.14 2.52
N SER A 469 1.13 -11.60 1.37
CA SER A 469 0.22 -11.54 0.21
C SER A 469 0.37 -12.82 -0.59
N VAL A 470 -0.76 -13.41 -0.96
CA VAL A 470 -0.85 -14.68 -1.71
C VAL A 470 -1.81 -14.50 -2.88
N ASN A 471 -1.64 -15.29 -3.94
CA ASN A 471 -2.50 -15.14 -5.12
C ASN A 471 -3.93 -15.63 -4.81
N ASN A 472 -4.05 -16.70 -4.01
CA ASN A 472 -5.31 -17.26 -3.55
C ASN A 472 -5.17 -17.59 -2.06
N GLY A 473 -5.92 -16.88 -1.21
CA GLY A 473 -5.84 -17.08 0.24
C GLY A 473 -6.55 -18.33 0.76
N GLU A 474 -7.58 -18.79 0.07
CA GLU A 474 -8.29 -20.04 0.39
C GLU A 474 -7.36 -21.24 0.17
N GLU A 475 -6.82 -21.37 -1.05
CA GLU A 475 -5.90 -22.45 -1.40
C GLU A 475 -4.65 -22.45 -0.51
N PHE A 476 -4.08 -21.27 -0.26
CA PHE A 476 -2.94 -21.14 0.64
C PHE A 476 -3.25 -21.60 2.07
N ALA A 477 -4.44 -21.27 2.58
CA ALA A 477 -4.88 -21.70 3.90
C ALA A 477 -5.09 -23.21 3.98
N ILE A 478 -5.74 -23.82 2.98
CA ILE A 478 -5.93 -25.28 2.87
C ILE A 478 -4.58 -25.99 2.89
N MET A 479 -3.61 -25.52 2.09
CA MET A 479 -2.27 -26.10 2.06
C MET A 479 -1.54 -25.95 3.40
N LEU A 480 -1.68 -24.80 4.06
CA LEU A 480 -1.07 -24.56 5.36
C LEU A 480 -1.67 -25.44 6.45
N ALA A 481 -3.00 -25.59 6.49
CA ALA A 481 -3.69 -26.46 7.43
C ALA A 481 -3.21 -27.91 7.28
N ARG A 482 -3.19 -28.43 6.05
CA ARG A 482 -2.65 -29.78 5.75
C ARG A 482 -1.19 -29.94 6.20
N ALA A 483 -0.36 -28.93 5.97
CA ALA A 483 1.04 -28.96 6.40
C ALA A 483 1.19 -28.95 7.93
N LEU A 484 0.32 -28.25 8.66
CA LEU A 484 0.31 -28.27 10.12
C LEU A 484 -0.11 -29.64 10.65
N ASP A 485 -1.13 -30.27 10.05
CA ASP A 485 -1.57 -31.62 10.40
C ASP A 485 -0.46 -32.67 10.22
N VAL A 486 0.26 -32.63 9.09
CA VAL A 486 1.40 -33.54 8.86
C VAL A 486 2.46 -33.35 9.94
N VAL A 487 2.84 -32.10 10.23
CA VAL A 487 3.82 -31.80 11.28
C VAL A 487 3.31 -32.21 12.67
N ALA A 488 2.01 -32.13 12.93
CA ALA A 488 1.43 -32.58 14.19
C ALA A 488 1.46 -34.10 14.34
N ARG A 489 1.19 -34.86 13.27
CA ARG A 489 1.27 -36.33 13.24
C ARG A 489 2.71 -36.82 13.43
N ASP A 490 3.68 -36.20 12.75
CA ASP A 490 5.11 -36.56 12.89
C ASP A 490 5.62 -36.41 14.34
N VAL A 491 5.01 -35.53 15.14
CA VAL A 491 5.35 -35.36 16.56
C VAL A 491 4.74 -36.48 17.42
N HIS A 492 3.54 -36.96 17.08
CA HIS A 492 2.78 -37.96 17.85
C HIS A 492 3.01 -39.41 17.41
N GLU A 493 3.76 -39.66 16.33
CA GLU A 493 4.08 -41.03 15.93
C GLU A 493 4.94 -41.76 16.98
N PRO A 494 4.64 -43.05 17.26
CA PRO A 494 5.48 -43.92 18.07
C PRO A 494 6.92 -43.95 17.55
N GLY A 495 7.84 -43.28 18.24
CA GLY A 495 9.26 -43.23 17.89
C GLY A 495 9.76 -41.90 17.33
N SER A 496 8.92 -40.85 17.28
CA SER A 496 9.35 -39.49 16.93
C SER A 496 10.50 -39.00 17.83
N PRO A 497 11.38 -38.11 17.33
CA PRO A 497 12.48 -37.57 18.14
C PRO A 497 12.01 -36.89 19.43
N GLN A 498 10.80 -36.30 19.41
CA GLN A 498 10.21 -35.60 20.55
C GLN A 498 9.66 -36.59 21.59
N MET A 499 8.97 -37.64 21.15
CA MET A 499 8.57 -38.75 22.03
C MET A 499 9.77 -39.50 22.62
N ARG A 500 10.87 -39.66 21.87
CA ARG A 500 12.12 -40.20 22.42
C ARG A 500 12.68 -39.29 23.50
N LEU A 501 12.68 -37.98 23.28
CA LEU A 501 13.16 -37.01 24.26
C LEU A 501 12.30 -37.00 25.54
N GLU A 502 10.99 -37.08 25.40
CA GLU A 502 10.04 -37.15 26.53
C GLU A 502 10.16 -38.48 27.28
N ARG A 503 10.32 -39.61 26.58
CA ARG A 503 10.64 -40.90 27.22
C ARG A 503 11.95 -40.86 27.98
N LEU A 504 13.00 -40.25 27.41
CA LEU A 504 14.29 -40.10 28.08
C LEU A 504 14.19 -39.20 29.31
N ARG A 505 13.38 -38.13 29.26
CA ARG A 505 13.09 -37.27 30.42
C ARG A 505 12.31 -38.01 31.50
N ALA A 506 11.28 -38.77 31.14
CA ALA A 506 10.50 -39.57 32.07
C ALA A 506 11.34 -40.69 32.71
N GLN A 507 12.21 -41.35 31.93
CA GLN A 507 13.17 -42.34 32.45
C GLN A 507 14.15 -41.71 33.43
N ARG A 508 14.65 -40.51 33.13
CA ARG A 508 15.56 -39.79 34.02
C ARG A 508 14.87 -39.35 35.31
N ALA A 509 13.63 -38.86 35.23
CA ALA A 509 12.84 -38.50 36.41
C ALA A 509 12.53 -39.72 37.29
N ASN A 510 12.21 -40.88 36.69
CA ASN A 510 12.05 -42.13 37.44
C ASN A 510 13.35 -42.61 38.07
N GLN A 511 14.49 -42.48 37.39
CA GLN A 511 15.80 -42.81 37.99
C GLN A 511 16.13 -41.91 39.18
N GLU A 512 15.85 -40.61 39.08
CA GLU A 512 16.04 -39.66 40.17
C GLU A 512 15.08 -39.92 41.35
N SER A 513 13.85 -40.38 41.09
CA SER A 513 12.88 -40.79 42.12
C SER A 513 13.19 -42.12 42.80
N VAL A 514 13.95 -43.02 42.17
CA VAL A 514 14.37 -44.31 42.75
C VAL A 514 15.67 -44.15 43.55
N LEU A 515 16.42 -43.07 43.32
CA LEU A 515 17.63 -42.72 44.06
C LEU A 515 17.38 -41.82 45.29
N GLN A 516 16.16 -41.29 45.44
CA GLN A 516 15.63 -40.68 46.66
C GLN A 516 14.89 -41.74 47.47
#